data_AF-A0A1C5GWS4-F1
#
_entry.id   AF-A0A1C5GWS4-F1
#
_cell.length_a   1.000
_cell.length_b   1.000
_cell.length_c   1.000
_cell.angle_alpha   90.00
_cell.angle_beta   90.00
_cell.angle_gamma   90.00
#
_symmetry.space_group_name_H-M   'P 1'
#
loop_
_entity.id
_entity.type
_entity.pdbx_description
1 polymer ?
#
loop_
_entity_poly.entity_id
_entity_poly.type
_entity_poly.pdbx_seq_one_letter_code
_entity_poly.pdbx_strand_id
1 'polypeptide(L)'
;MLDTAMRLFRERGYARTTMRAIAQEAGVAVGNAYYYFGSKDHLIQEFYADTQTEHLAAAAPVLAREREFAARLAGALHAGVDVLTPYHSFAASFFKTAAEPTSPMSPFSAESSAPREASIALFREVLEGSTARVDAELRPALPELLWLAYMGVVLYWVHDRSPEQVRTRKLIDGAVPLVDRLVGLSRLRVLRPVTRQVLDLIRTLRH
;
A
#
# COMPACT_ATOMS: atom_id res chain seq x y z
N MET A 1 16.47 -1.15 15.46
CA MET A 1 16.84 -2.41 14.76
C MET A 1 16.24 -2.46 13.35
N LEU A 2 14.96 -2.08 13.18
CA LEU A 2 14.33 -2.02 11.86
C LEU A 2 15.05 -1.08 10.88
N ASP A 3 15.41 0.13 11.31
CA ASP A 3 16.19 1.07 10.47
C ASP A 3 17.51 0.47 9.99
N THR A 4 18.22 -0.22 10.89
CA THR A 4 19.46 -0.93 10.56
C THR A 4 19.19 -2.03 9.54
N ALA A 5 18.11 -2.80 9.70
CA ALA A 5 17.73 -3.83 8.76
C ALA A 5 17.40 -3.25 7.37
N MET A 6 16.56 -2.21 7.28
CA MET A 6 16.19 -1.57 6.01
C MET A 6 17.41 -0.96 5.31
N ARG A 7 18.31 -0.33 6.08
CA ARG A 7 19.58 0.18 5.55
C ARG A 7 20.45 -0.95 4.99
N LEU A 8 20.62 -2.04 5.74
CA LEU A 8 21.40 -3.20 5.27
C LEU A 8 20.75 -3.88 4.07
N PHE A 9 19.42 -3.97 4.01
CA PHE A 9 18.71 -4.49 2.85
C PHE A 9 18.91 -3.62 1.62
N ARG A 10 18.91 -2.29 1.77
CA ARG A 10 19.23 -1.35 0.69
C ARG A 10 20.67 -1.48 0.20
N GLU A 11 21.63 -1.56 1.12
CA GLU A 11 23.06 -1.60 0.79
C GLU A 11 23.52 -2.95 0.25
N ARG A 12 23.03 -4.04 0.85
CA ARG A 12 23.53 -5.41 0.60
C ARG A 12 22.51 -6.28 -0.13
N GLY A 13 21.25 -5.88 -0.23
CA GLY A 13 20.15 -6.70 -0.74
C GLY A 13 19.55 -7.61 0.33
N TYR A 14 18.24 -7.85 0.24
CA TYR A 14 17.49 -8.69 1.19
C TYR A 14 18.07 -10.11 1.34
N ALA A 15 18.34 -10.76 0.20
CA ALA A 15 18.81 -12.15 0.19
C ALA A 15 20.17 -12.34 0.89
N ARG A 16 21.10 -11.39 0.72
CA ARG A 16 22.47 -11.47 1.26
C ARG A 16 22.60 -10.98 2.70
N THR A 17 21.58 -10.30 3.22
CA THR A 17 21.58 -9.80 4.60
C THR A 17 21.13 -10.92 5.54
N THR A 18 21.79 -11.06 6.69
CA THR A 18 21.45 -12.08 7.72
C THR A 18 20.99 -11.42 9.00
N MET A 19 20.17 -12.11 9.81
CA MET A 19 19.79 -11.62 11.15
C MET A 19 21.00 -11.34 12.03
N ARG A 20 22.06 -12.15 11.92
CA ARG A 20 23.31 -11.94 12.65
C ARG A 20 24.00 -10.64 12.25
N ALA A 21 24.07 -10.34 10.95
CA ALA A 21 24.66 -9.09 10.47
C ALA A 21 23.83 -7.87 10.93
N ILE A 22 22.50 -7.98 10.92
CA ILE A 22 21.61 -6.93 11.43
C ILE A 22 21.84 -6.70 12.93
N ALA A 23 21.88 -7.78 13.72
CA ALA A 23 22.09 -7.71 15.15
C ALA A 23 23.43 -7.04 15.51
N GLN A 24 24.50 -7.49 14.84
CA GLN A 24 25.84 -6.95 15.03
C GLN A 24 25.90 -5.45 14.71
N GLU A 25 25.32 -5.04 13.58
CA GLU A 25 25.30 -3.65 13.14
C GLU A 25 24.38 -2.77 14.02
N ALA A 26 23.31 -3.34 14.58
CA ALA A 26 22.41 -2.65 15.49
C ALA A 26 22.92 -2.61 16.94
N GLY A 27 24.10 -3.21 17.22
CA GLY A 27 24.67 -3.25 18.56
C GLY A 27 23.88 -4.10 19.56
N VAL A 28 23.11 -5.09 19.09
CA VAL A 28 22.30 -5.97 19.93
C VAL A 28 22.79 -7.41 19.88
N ALA A 29 22.61 -8.14 20.98
CA ALA A 29 22.90 -9.57 21.01
C ALA A 29 22.03 -10.32 19.98
N VAL A 30 22.61 -11.29 19.27
CA VAL A 30 21.90 -12.09 18.25
C VAL A 30 20.66 -12.76 18.83
N GLY A 31 20.75 -13.30 20.06
CA GLY A 31 19.61 -13.89 20.76
C GLY A 31 18.45 -12.90 20.96
N ASN A 32 18.75 -11.65 21.31
CA ASN A 32 17.75 -10.60 21.47
C ASN A 32 17.12 -10.23 20.12
N ALA A 33 17.92 -10.14 19.05
CA ALA A 33 17.42 -9.88 17.71
C ALA A 33 16.40 -10.95 17.23
N TYR A 34 16.68 -12.22 17.49
CA TYR A 34 15.73 -13.32 17.22
C TYR A 34 14.54 -13.33 18.17
N TYR A 35 14.73 -12.91 19.43
CA TYR A 35 13.63 -12.78 20.38
C TYR A 35 12.61 -11.71 19.95
N TYR A 36 13.07 -10.56 19.47
CA TYR A 36 12.19 -9.46 19.06
C TYR A 36 11.54 -9.66 17.70
N PHE A 37 12.28 -10.23 16.72
CA PHE A 37 11.79 -10.27 15.34
C PHE A 37 11.68 -11.69 14.78
N GLY A 38 12.22 -12.73 15.40
CA GLY A 38 12.07 -14.13 14.93
C GLY A 38 12.77 -14.49 13.62
N SER A 39 12.57 -13.71 12.54
CA SER A 39 13.14 -13.93 11.20
C SER A 39 13.33 -12.61 10.44
N LYS A 40 13.99 -12.70 9.28
CA LYS A 40 14.09 -11.55 8.35
C LYS A 40 12.74 -11.19 7.72
N ASP A 41 11.86 -12.16 7.55
CA ASP A 41 10.54 -11.93 6.95
C ASP A 41 9.65 -11.13 7.91
N HIS A 42 9.78 -11.35 9.22
CA HIS A 42 9.07 -10.54 10.22
C HIS A 42 9.52 -9.08 10.22
N LEU A 43 10.80 -8.79 9.96
CA LEU A 43 11.28 -7.41 9.77
C LEU A 43 10.59 -6.72 8.59
N ILE A 44 10.16 -7.47 7.55
CA ILE A 44 9.37 -6.91 6.46
C ILE A 44 7.93 -6.64 6.91
N GLN A 45 7.34 -7.51 7.72
CA GLN A 45 5.99 -7.27 8.24
C GLN A 45 5.95 -6.03 9.14
N GLU A 46 6.95 -5.85 10.00
CA GLU A 46 7.12 -4.63 10.80
C GLU A 46 7.33 -3.41 9.92
N PHE A 47 8.13 -3.51 8.85
CA PHE A 47 8.27 -2.44 7.87
C PHE A 47 6.93 -2.06 7.21
N TYR A 48 6.08 -3.03 6.84
CA TYR A 48 4.75 -2.74 6.33
C TYR A 48 3.84 -2.09 7.37
N ALA A 49 3.89 -2.55 8.63
CA ALA A 49 3.11 -1.96 9.71
C ALA A 49 3.52 -0.51 10.01
N ASP A 50 4.82 -0.24 10.06
CA ASP A 50 5.37 1.09 10.29
C ASP A 50 5.05 2.05 9.15
N THR A 51 5.31 1.64 7.89
CA THR A 51 4.97 2.47 6.72
C THR A 51 3.47 2.71 6.59
N GLN A 52 2.63 1.74 6.97
CA GLN A 52 1.18 1.95 7.01
C GLN A 52 0.76 2.94 8.12
N THR A 53 1.43 2.90 9.28
CA THR A 53 1.19 3.87 10.37
C THR A 53 1.59 5.28 9.94
N GLU A 54 2.74 5.42 9.29
CA GLU A 54 3.19 6.69 8.70
C GLU A 54 2.24 7.18 7.61
N HIS A 55 1.73 6.29 6.76
CA HIS A 55 0.76 6.61 5.71
C HIS A 55 -0.54 7.18 6.29
N LEU A 56 -1.08 6.54 7.34
CA LEU A 56 -2.24 7.05 8.07
C LEU A 56 -2.00 8.46 8.60
N ALA A 57 -0.85 8.67 9.27
CA ALA A 57 -0.50 9.97 9.84
C ALA A 57 -0.32 11.05 8.77
N ALA A 58 0.31 10.71 7.63
CA ALA A 58 0.53 11.63 6.51
C ALA A 58 -0.76 11.97 5.76
N ALA A 59 -1.72 11.04 5.69
CA ALA A 59 -3.02 11.28 5.05
C ALA A 59 -3.99 12.07 5.95
N ALA A 60 -3.86 11.98 7.28
CA ALA A 60 -4.82 12.60 8.21
C ALA A 60 -5.10 14.10 7.97
N PRO A 61 -4.10 14.98 7.69
CA PRO A 61 -4.36 16.40 7.43
C PRO A 61 -5.22 16.66 6.19
N VAL A 62 -5.00 15.90 5.10
CA VAL A 62 -5.81 16.06 3.89
C VAL A 62 -7.21 15.49 4.08
N LEU A 63 -7.36 14.39 4.82
CA LEU A 63 -8.67 13.83 5.17
C LEU A 63 -9.45 14.71 6.17
N ALA A 64 -8.79 15.51 7.00
CA ALA A 64 -9.48 16.47 7.86
C ALA A 64 -10.03 17.67 7.05
N ARG A 65 -9.30 18.10 6.01
CA ARG A 65 -9.60 19.31 5.24
C ARG A 65 -10.55 19.08 4.06
N GLU A 66 -10.35 18.00 3.31
CA GLU A 66 -11.03 17.77 2.04
C GLU A 66 -12.31 16.94 2.21
N ARG A 67 -13.35 17.32 1.45
CA ARG A 67 -14.63 16.60 1.40
C ARG A 67 -14.90 15.94 0.05
N GLU A 68 -14.29 16.44 -1.02
CA GLU A 68 -14.44 15.84 -2.34
C GLU A 68 -13.65 14.52 -2.42
N PHE A 69 -14.28 13.48 -2.97
CA PHE A 69 -13.68 12.14 -3.04
C PHE A 69 -12.37 12.13 -3.82
N ALA A 70 -12.34 12.79 -4.98
CA ALA A 70 -11.12 12.93 -5.77
C ALA A 70 -9.98 13.57 -4.96
N ALA A 71 -10.24 14.67 -4.24
CA ALA A 71 -9.22 15.36 -3.46
C ALA A 71 -8.69 14.50 -2.30
N ARG A 72 -9.59 13.80 -1.58
CA ARG A 72 -9.23 12.87 -0.50
C ARG A 72 -8.42 11.69 -1.02
N LEU A 73 -8.83 11.08 -2.14
CA LEU A 73 -8.14 9.95 -2.75
C LEU A 73 -6.76 10.35 -3.28
N ALA A 74 -6.64 11.46 -4.01
CA ALA A 74 -5.35 11.97 -4.48
C ALA A 74 -4.41 12.25 -3.29
N GLY A 75 -4.91 12.91 -2.25
CA GLY A 75 -4.15 13.20 -1.04
C GLY A 75 -3.64 11.93 -0.35
N ALA A 76 -4.50 10.93 -0.19
CA ALA A 76 -4.11 9.65 0.40
C ALA A 76 -3.08 8.91 -0.46
N LEU A 77 -3.21 8.89 -1.79
CA LEU A 77 -2.26 8.21 -2.68
C LEU A 77 -0.90 8.93 -2.69
N HIS A 78 -0.87 10.26 -2.74
CA HIS A 78 0.37 11.04 -2.65
C HIS A 78 1.06 10.86 -1.30
N ALA A 79 0.31 10.90 -0.20
CA ALA A 79 0.85 10.65 1.15
C ALA A 79 1.52 9.27 1.25
N GLY A 80 0.92 8.23 0.63
CA GLY A 80 1.51 6.89 0.59
C GLY A 80 2.82 6.85 -0.20
N VAL A 81 2.86 7.50 -1.38
CA VAL A 81 4.08 7.60 -2.19
C VAL A 81 5.17 8.41 -1.46
N ASP A 82 4.82 9.48 -0.77
CA ASP A 82 5.76 10.32 -0.01
C ASP A 82 6.41 9.50 1.12
N VAL A 83 5.62 8.74 1.88
CA VAL A 83 6.11 7.82 2.92
C VAL A 83 7.04 6.74 2.33
N LEU A 84 6.72 6.22 1.15
CA LEU A 84 7.54 5.20 0.50
C LEU A 84 8.81 5.75 -0.17
N THR A 85 8.88 7.04 -0.47
CA THR A 85 9.97 7.69 -1.25
C THR A 85 11.38 7.37 -0.70
N PRO A 86 11.67 7.45 0.61
CA PRO A 86 12.98 7.10 1.17
C PRO A 86 13.40 5.64 0.92
N TYR A 87 12.43 4.78 0.61
CA TYR A 87 12.59 3.34 0.42
C TYR A 87 12.61 2.92 -1.05
N HIS A 88 12.57 3.85 -2.02
CA HIS A 88 12.49 3.53 -3.47
C HIS A 88 13.56 2.54 -3.94
N SER A 89 14.83 2.80 -3.59
CA SER A 89 15.94 1.91 -3.97
C SER A 89 15.82 0.53 -3.33
N PHE A 90 15.31 0.45 -2.10
CA PHE A 90 15.08 -0.82 -1.41
C PHE A 90 13.93 -1.58 -2.07
N ALA A 91 12.78 -0.92 -2.25
CA ALA A 91 11.59 -1.49 -2.86
C ALA A 91 11.86 -2.06 -4.26
N ALA A 92 12.64 -1.37 -5.09
CA ALA A 92 13.05 -1.88 -6.40
C ALA A 92 13.87 -3.17 -6.32
N SER A 93 14.79 -3.27 -5.36
CA SER A 93 15.58 -4.50 -5.15
C SER A 93 14.76 -5.63 -4.51
N PHE A 94 13.81 -5.27 -3.65
CA PHE A 94 12.99 -6.19 -2.86
C PHE A 94 11.78 -6.74 -3.64
N PHE A 95 11.30 -5.98 -4.64
CA PHE A 95 10.13 -6.32 -5.43
C PHE A 95 10.17 -7.74 -6.00
N LYS A 96 11.34 -8.20 -6.48
CA LYS A 96 11.50 -9.57 -6.98
C LYS A 96 11.11 -10.62 -5.93
N THR A 97 11.49 -10.41 -4.68
CA THR A 97 11.21 -11.33 -3.56
C THR A 97 9.77 -11.20 -3.05
N ALA A 98 9.22 -9.99 -3.05
CA ALA A 98 7.83 -9.76 -2.66
C ALA A 98 6.81 -10.24 -3.72
N ALA A 99 7.18 -10.22 -5.00
CA ALA A 99 6.32 -10.62 -6.11
C ALA A 99 6.24 -12.14 -6.32
N GLU A 100 7.02 -12.94 -5.59
CA GLU A 100 6.88 -14.39 -5.58
C GLU A 100 5.52 -14.78 -4.94
N PRO A 101 4.62 -15.51 -5.64
CA PRO A 101 3.25 -15.73 -5.17
C PRO A 101 3.15 -16.43 -3.81
N THR A 102 4.11 -17.29 -3.49
CA THR A 102 4.18 -18.05 -2.23
C THR A 102 5.00 -17.35 -1.16
N SER A 103 5.46 -16.13 -1.41
CA SER A 103 6.29 -15.37 -0.48
C SER A 103 5.46 -14.86 0.68
N PRO A 104 5.85 -15.12 1.94
CA PRO A 104 5.17 -14.54 3.10
C PRO A 104 5.32 -13.01 3.14
N MET A 105 6.27 -12.46 2.38
CA MET A 105 6.51 -11.02 2.25
C MET A 105 5.65 -10.34 1.18
N SER A 106 4.87 -11.11 0.41
CA SER A 106 3.93 -10.53 -0.54
C SER A 106 2.90 -9.68 0.21
N PRO A 107 2.55 -8.46 -0.26
CA PRO A 107 1.45 -7.68 0.32
C PRO A 107 0.10 -8.42 0.31
N PHE A 108 -0.02 -9.47 -0.51
CA PHE A 108 -1.19 -10.34 -0.63
C PHE A 108 -1.14 -11.58 0.27
N SER A 109 -0.04 -11.81 1.01
CA SER A 109 0.11 -12.97 1.88
C SER A 109 -0.82 -12.91 3.10
N ALA A 110 -0.95 -14.03 3.80
CA ALA A 110 -1.68 -14.10 5.07
C ALA A 110 -0.95 -13.31 6.17
N GLU A 111 0.38 -13.34 6.14
CA GLU A 111 1.27 -12.65 7.07
C GLU A 111 1.12 -11.12 6.97
N SER A 112 0.90 -10.59 5.76
CA SER A 112 0.66 -9.16 5.52
C SER A 112 -0.80 -8.72 5.69
N SER A 113 -1.65 -9.56 6.28
CA SER A 113 -3.08 -9.25 6.48
C SER A 113 -3.33 -8.02 7.32
N ALA A 114 -2.65 -7.87 8.47
CA ALA A 114 -2.84 -6.72 9.35
C ALA A 114 -2.50 -5.37 8.66
N PRO A 115 -1.32 -5.17 8.05
CA PRO A 115 -1.04 -3.94 7.31
C PRO A 115 -1.98 -3.72 6.12
N ARG A 116 -2.38 -4.79 5.41
CA ARG A 116 -3.35 -4.70 4.32
C ARG A 116 -4.71 -4.21 4.82
N GLU A 117 -5.24 -4.77 5.89
CA GLU A 117 -6.53 -4.35 6.46
C GLU A 117 -6.49 -2.90 6.95
N ALA A 118 -5.38 -2.47 7.55
CA ALA A 118 -5.17 -1.07 7.93
C ALA A 118 -5.15 -0.13 6.71
N SER A 119 -4.54 -0.55 5.60
CA SER A 119 -4.56 0.20 4.34
C SER A 119 -5.96 0.27 3.72
N ILE A 120 -6.70 -0.83 3.72
CA ILE A 120 -8.11 -0.87 3.27
C ILE A 120 -8.98 0.03 4.16
N ALA A 121 -8.73 0.07 5.48
CA ALA A 121 -9.42 0.96 6.41
C ALA A 121 -9.16 2.44 6.10
N LEU A 122 -7.94 2.82 5.71
CA LEU A 122 -7.64 4.18 5.23
C LEU A 122 -8.49 4.54 4.00
N PHE A 123 -8.58 3.66 3.00
CA PHE A 123 -9.41 3.91 1.82
C PHE A 123 -10.91 3.92 2.13
N ARG A 124 -11.33 3.20 3.18
CA ARG A 124 -12.69 3.30 3.72
C ARG A 124 -12.93 4.69 4.31
N GLU A 125 -11.99 5.23 5.09
CA GLU A 125 -12.07 6.59 5.64
C GLU A 125 -12.08 7.66 4.54
N VAL A 126 -11.26 7.48 3.48
CA VAL A 126 -11.29 8.32 2.28
C VAL A 126 -12.71 8.38 1.71
N LEU A 127 -13.36 7.23 1.56
CA LEU A 127 -14.71 7.13 0.99
C LEU A 127 -15.79 7.68 1.94
N GLU A 128 -15.79 7.27 3.21
CA GLU A 128 -16.83 7.60 4.19
C GLU A 128 -16.81 9.07 4.60
N GLY A 129 -15.63 9.68 4.67
CA GLY A 129 -15.48 11.11 4.93
C GLY A 129 -15.74 12.01 3.72
N SER A 130 -16.07 11.44 2.55
CA SER A 130 -16.28 12.17 1.30
C SER A 130 -17.75 12.45 0.96
N THR A 131 -17.96 13.37 0.02
CA THR A 131 -19.26 13.68 -0.60
C THR A 131 -19.65 12.69 -1.72
N ALA A 132 -18.83 11.68 -2.01
CA ALA A 132 -19.12 10.74 -3.11
C ALA A 132 -20.41 9.97 -2.87
N ARG A 133 -21.28 9.99 -3.90
CA ARG A 133 -22.44 9.09 -3.94
C ARG A 133 -22.11 7.90 -4.82
N VAL A 134 -21.95 6.78 -4.16
CA VAL A 134 -21.59 5.48 -4.73
C VAL A 134 -22.81 4.58 -4.68
N ASP A 135 -22.95 3.69 -5.66
CA ASP A 135 -23.96 2.63 -5.59
C ASP A 135 -23.78 1.79 -4.30
N ALA A 136 -24.91 1.44 -3.68
CA ALA A 136 -24.91 0.73 -2.40
C ALA A 136 -24.30 -0.67 -2.48
N GLU A 137 -24.35 -1.33 -3.64
CA GLU A 137 -23.74 -2.65 -3.85
C GLU A 137 -22.22 -2.53 -4.01
N LEU A 138 -21.72 -1.43 -4.62
CA LEU A 138 -20.28 -1.20 -4.80
C LEU A 138 -19.60 -0.66 -3.54
N ARG A 139 -20.30 0.13 -2.74
CA ARG A 139 -19.73 0.86 -1.59
C ARG A 139 -18.91 -0.03 -0.64
N PRO A 140 -19.33 -1.26 -0.28
CA PRO A 140 -18.56 -2.12 0.63
C PRO A 140 -17.26 -2.66 0.01
N ALA A 141 -17.22 -2.86 -1.31
CA ALA A 141 -16.06 -3.41 -2.02
C ALA A 141 -15.08 -2.34 -2.49
N LEU A 142 -15.53 -1.09 -2.61
CA LEU A 142 -14.71 0.01 -3.14
C LEU A 142 -13.40 0.24 -2.37
N PRO A 143 -13.33 0.19 -1.02
CA PRO A 143 -12.06 0.37 -0.31
C PRO A 143 -10.97 -0.64 -0.69
N GLU A 144 -11.35 -1.91 -0.88
CA GLU A 144 -10.42 -2.96 -1.33
C GLU A 144 -9.99 -2.74 -2.79
N LEU A 145 -10.92 -2.34 -3.67
CA LEU A 145 -10.58 -1.97 -5.05
C LEU A 145 -9.61 -0.78 -5.12
N LEU A 146 -9.78 0.21 -4.23
CA LEU A 146 -8.86 1.34 -4.13
C LEU A 146 -7.49 0.91 -3.59
N TRP A 147 -7.45 -0.02 -2.64
CA TRP A 147 -6.19 -0.62 -2.19
C TRP A 147 -5.49 -1.39 -3.31
N LEU A 148 -6.22 -2.18 -4.11
CA LEU A 148 -5.67 -2.85 -5.30
C LEU A 148 -5.12 -1.84 -6.32
N ALA A 149 -5.85 -0.74 -6.57
CA ALA A 149 -5.37 0.34 -7.41
C ALA A 149 -4.10 0.99 -6.85
N TYR A 150 -4.02 1.18 -5.53
CA TYR A 150 -2.83 1.67 -4.85
C TYR A 150 -1.64 0.71 -5.00
N MET A 151 -1.84 -0.61 -4.94
CA MET A 151 -0.79 -1.59 -5.26
C MET A 151 -0.31 -1.45 -6.71
N GLY A 152 -1.20 -1.14 -7.65
CA GLY A 152 -0.81 -0.78 -9.02
C GLY A 152 0.04 0.51 -9.10
N VAL A 153 -0.28 1.52 -8.29
CA VAL A 153 0.52 2.75 -8.17
C VAL A 153 1.89 2.45 -7.57
N VAL A 154 1.96 1.67 -6.49
CA VAL A 154 3.24 1.25 -5.86
C VAL A 154 4.07 0.44 -6.84
N LEU A 155 3.46 -0.47 -7.59
CA LEU A 155 4.14 -1.24 -8.64
C LEU A 155 4.74 -0.31 -9.70
N TYR A 156 3.98 0.68 -10.19
CA TYR A 156 4.49 1.65 -11.15
C TYR A 156 5.62 2.50 -10.54
N TRP A 157 5.45 2.95 -9.30
CA TRP A 157 6.42 3.74 -8.53
C TRP A 157 7.77 3.02 -8.39
N VAL A 158 7.75 1.72 -8.09
CA VAL A 158 8.96 0.88 -8.05
C VAL A 158 9.75 0.97 -9.37
N HIS A 159 9.05 1.08 -10.50
CA HIS A 159 9.66 1.13 -11.84
C HIS A 159 9.93 2.56 -12.33
N ASP A 160 9.41 3.59 -11.65
CA ASP A 160 9.58 4.97 -12.04
C ASP A 160 10.99 5.47 -11.70
N ARG A 161 11.79 5.71 -12.75
CA ARG A 161 13.15 6.25 -12.67
C ARG A 161 13.23 7.76 -12.92
N SER A 162 12.09 8.43 -13.07
CA SER A 162 12.08 9.88 -13.19
C SER A 162 12.49 10.55 -11.87
N PRO A 163 13.08 11.76 -11.91
CA PRO A 163 13.43 12.48 -10.68
C PRO A 163 12.23 12.60 -9.73
N GLU A 164 12.44 12.25 -8.47
CA GLU A 164 11.41 12.25 -7.41
C GLU A 164 10.12 11.49 -7.77
N GLN A 165 10.23 10.51 -8.68
CA GLN A 165 9.13 9.70 -9.19
C GLN A 165 7.95 10.55 -9.71
N VAL A 166 8.26 11.64 -10.41
CA VAL A 166 7.25 12.57 -10.95
C VAL A 166 6.26 11.90 -11.92
N ARG A 167 6.61 10.80 -12.59
CA ARG A 167 5.66 10.07 -13.45
C ARG A 167 4.61 9.33 -12.62
N THR A 168 4.98 8.78 -11.47
CA THR A 168 4.03 8.22 -10.49
C THR A 168 3.04 9.27 -10.03
N ARG A 169 3.52 10.48 -9.71
CA ARG A 169 2.64 11.59 -9.29
C ARG A 169 1.65 11.97 -10.40
N LYS A 170 2.13 12.08 -11.64
CA LYS A 170 1.27 12.29 -12.82
C LYS A 170 0.27 11.16 -13.06
N LEU A 171 0.64 9.91 -12.79
CA LEU A 171 -0.28 8.77 -12.85
C LEU A 171 -1.42 8.95 -11.85
N ILE A 172 -1.12 9.30 -10.60
CA ILE A 172 -2.13 9.59 -9.57
C ILE A 172 -3.04 10.73 -10.02
N ASP A 173 -2.46 11.87 -10.41
CA ASP A 173 -3.22 13.06 -10.81
C ASP A 173 -4.11 12.82 -12.04
N GLY A 174 -3.67 11.97 -12.97
CA GLY A 174 -4.44 11.58 -14.14
C GLY A 174 -5.51 10.52 -13.88
N ALA A 175 -5.22 9.54 -13.01
CA ALA A 175 -6.12 8.42 -12.74
C ALA A 175 -7.26 8.78 -11.79
N VAL A 176 -7.00 9.59 -10.75
CA VAL A 176 -7.99 9.91 -9.72
C VAL A 176 -9.27 10.55 -10.29
N PRO A 177 -9.21 11.54 -11.21
CA PRO A 177 -10.42 12.10 -11.82
C PRO A 177 -11.22 11.10 -12.67
N LEU A 178 -10.59 10.04 -13.16
CA LEU A 178 -11.28 8.96 -13.87
C LEU A 178 -11.98 8.03 -12.88
N VAL A 179 -11.31 7.67 -11.79
CA VAL A 179 -11.88 6.86 -10.70
C VAL A 179 -13.08 7.57 -10.09
N ASP A 180 -12.97 8.86 -9.78
CA ASP A 180 -14.08 9.67 -9.24
C ASP A 180 -15.30 9.67 -10.18
N ARG A 181 -15.07 9.87 -11.49
CA ARG A 181 -16.14 9.79 -12.50
C ARG A 181 -16.78 8.41 -12.55
N LEU A 182 -16.00 7.34 -12.56
CA LEU A 182 -16.52 5.96 -12.59
C LEU A 182 -17.33 5.64 -11.33
N VAL A 183 -16.85 6.06 -10.17
CA VAL A 183 -17.56 5.93 -8.89
C VAL A 183 -18.86 6.72 -8.90
N GLY A 184 -18.85 7.95 -9.43
CA GLY A 184 -20.06 8.76 -9.59
C GLY A 184 -21.08 8.14 -10.55
N LEU A 185 -20.62 7.56 -11.66
CA LEU A 185 -21.44 6.89 -12.65
C LEU A 185 -22.04 5.57 -12.13
N SER A 186 -21.41 4.90 -11.17
CA SER A 186 -21.87 3.60 -10.66
C SER A 186 -23.31 3.63 -10.13
N ARG A 187 -23.80 4.80 -9.70
CA ARG A 187 -25.19 4.99 -9.23
C ARG A 187 -26.24 4.91 -10.33
N LEU A 188 -25.83 5.06 -11.60
CA LEU A 188 -26.75 5.05 -12.72
C LEU A 188 -27.31 3.64 -12.90
N ARG A 189 -28.64 3.52 -12.90
CA ARG A 189 -29.33 2.22 -12.98
C ARG A 189 -28.86 1.36 -14.17
N VAL A 190 -28.52 2.00 -15.29
CA VAL A 190 -28.03 1.33 -16.51
C VAL A 190 -26.67 0.63 -16.31
N LEU A 191 -25.86 1.07 -15.35
CA LEU A 191 -24.53 0.51 -15.08
C LEU A 191 -24.50 -0.54 -13.97
N ARG A 192 -25.62 -0.75 -13.25
CA ARG A 192 -25.72 -1.76 -12.19
C ARG A 192 -25.33 -3.18 -12.62
N PRO A 193 -25.73 -3.69 -13.82
CA PRO A 193 -25.31 -5.02 -14.25
C PRO A 193 -23.78 -5.15 -14.34
N VAL A 194 -23.10 -4.11 -14.83
CA VAL A 194 -21.63 -4.06 -14.92
C VAL A 194 -21.01 -4.05 -13.52
N THR A 195 -21.55 -3.23 -12.61
CA THR A 195 -21.11 -3.21 -11.21
C THR A 195 -21.22 -4.58 -10.56
N ARG A 196 -22.33 -5.30 -10.76
CA ARG A 196 -22.51 -6.66 -10.24
C ARG A 196 -21.51 -7.66 -10.81
N GLN A 197 -21.25 -7.61 -12.11
CA GLN A 197 -20.22 -8.46 -12.73
C GLN A 197 -18.83 -8.23 -12.13
N VAL A 198 -18.45 -6.96 -11.90
CA VAL A 198 -17.19 -6.63 -11.24
C VAL A 198 -17.16 -7.18 -9.81
N LEU A 199 -18.25 -7.03 -9.06
CA LEU A 199 -18.35 -7.56 -7.69
C LEU A 199 -18.27 -9.09 -7.64
N ASP A 200 -18.92 -9.79 -8.57
CA ASP A 200 -18.87 -11.24 -8.66
C ASP A 200 -17.46 -11.73 -9.04
N LEU A 201 -16.75 -11.00 -9.91
CA LEU A 201 -15.34 -11.26 -10.19
C LEU A 201 -14.48 -11.10 -8.92
N ILE A 202 -14.66 -10.04 -8.15
CA ILE A 202 -13.88 -9.85 -6.90
C ILE A 202 -14.17 -10.96 -5.89
N ARG A 203 -15.44 -11.37 -5.75
CA ARG A 203 -15.82 -12.47 -4.86
C ARG A 203 -15.20 -13.80 -5.27
N THR A 204 -15.16 -14.09 -6.57
CA THR A 204 -14.55 -15.32 -7.09
C THR A 204 -13.03 -15.33 -6.91
N LEU A 205 -12.37 -14.17 -6.87
CA LEU A 205 -10.93 -14.08 -6.60
C LEU A 205 -10.56 -14.24 -5.11
N ARG A 206 -11.55 -14.23 -4.20
CA ARG A 206 -11.35 -14.41 -2.75
C ARG A 206 -11.49 -15.86 -2.27
N HIS A 207 -11.92 -16.77 -3.14
CA HIS A 207 -12.13 -18.20 -2.86
C HIS A 207 -11.17 -19.06 -3.70
#